data_AF-A0A949ZSY3-F1
#
_entry.id   AF-A0A949ZSY3-F1
#
_cell.length_a   1.000
_cell.length_b   1.000
_cell.length_c   1.000
_cell.angle_alpha   90.00
_cell.angle_beta   90.00
_cell.angle_gamma   90.00
#
_symmetry.space_group_name_H-M   'P 1'
#
loop_
_entity.id
_entity.type
_entity.pdbx_description
1 polymer ?
#
loop_
_entity_poly.entity_id
_entity_poly.type
_entity_poly.pdbx_seq_one_letter_code
_entity_poly.pdbx_strand_id
1 'polypeptide(L)'
;MLSDSLAAFLRAGDADPLYLYPMVNAAETLIMLGRLDEAWKENESAASIEPDNLGVLKRRAWILYLKGRMDEAEQVLQYASSRVEKPEYSQLEFIHGWILSRRGAHEQARALLRRLEAMPVASRSLDVKMWLAEGWALENQPSRSIPVLRKLAKVHPNYPWFLVDPNLQSLRTNAEYQALLQGLKLAWENNRAQFKPFAQVIPANY
;
A
#
# COMPACT_ATOMS: atom_id res chain seq x y z
N MET A 1 -14.60 -3.95 -6.34
CA MET A 1 -13.38 -4.69 -5.89
C MET A 1 -12.13 -4.03 -6.47
N LEU A 2 -10.91 -4.32 -5.98
CA LEU A 2 -9.67 -3.69 -6.50
C LEU A 2 -9.53 -3.80 -8.03
N SER A 3 -9.94 -4.93 -8.62
CA SER A 3 -9.94 -5.11 -10.07
C SER A 3 -10.85 -4.12 -10.81
N ASP A 4 -12.03 -3.80 -10.25
CA ASP A 4 -12.96 -2.83 -10.84
C ASP A 4 -12.40 -1.41 -10.72
N SER A 5 -11.76 -1.12 -9.57
CA SER A 5 -11.08 0.16 -9.34
C SER A 5 -9.94 0.35 -10.33
N LEU A 6 -9.13 -0.70 -10.56
CA LEU A 6 -8.06 -0.68 -11.55
C LEU A 6 -8.62 -0.39 -12.94
N ALA A 7 -9.67 -1.10 -13.37
CA ALA A 7 -10.29 -0.88 -14.67
C ALA A 7 -10.87 0.53 -14.82
N ALA A 8 -11.38 1.15 -13.74
CA ALA A 8 -11.82 2.54 -13.76
C ALA A 8 -10.65 3.52 -13.89
N PHE A 9 -9.55 3.31 -13.15
CA PHE A 9 -8.37 4.16 -13.23
C PHE A 9 -7.67 4.08 -14.60
N LEU A 10 -7.53 2.88 -15.17
CA LEU A 10 -6.95 2.72 -16.51
C LEU A 10 -7.78 3.46 -17.57
N ARG A 11 -9.11 3.29 -17.56
CA ARG A 11 -10.00 4.02 -18.47
C ARG A 11 -9.93 5.54 -18.30
N ALA A 12 -9.80 6.01 -17.06
CA ALA A 12 -9.65 7.44 -16.78
C ALA A 12 -8.32 7.99 -17.28
N GLY A 13 -7.23 7.22 -17.17
CA GLY A 13 -5.93 7.58 -17.74
C GLY A 13 -5.94 7.59 -19.28
N ASP A 14 -6.64 6.65 -19.91
CA ASP A 14 -6.81 6.63 -21.37
C ASP A 14 -7.63 7.83 -21.87
N ALA A 15 -8.62 8.27 -21.09
CA ALA A 15 -9.47 9.41 -21.42
C ALA A 15 -8.76 10.76 -21.23
N ASP A 16 -7.87 10.88 -20.24
CA ASP A 16 -7.03 12.06 -20.02
C ASP A 16 -5.57 11.66 -19.74
N PRO A 17 -4.76 11.47 -20.80
CA PRO A 17 -3.37 11.03 -20.66
C PRO A 17 -2.43 12.03 -19.98
N LEU A 18 -2.85 13.28 -19.77
CA LEU A 18 -2.06 14.30 -19.09
C LEU A 18 -2.46 14.46 -17.61
N TYR A 19 -3.53 13.80 -17.18
CA TYR A 19 -3.93 13.74 -15.78
C TYR A 19 -3.26 12.54 -15.11
N LEU A 20 -2.26 12.79 -14.26
CA LEU A 20 -1.43 11.71 -13.68
C LEU A 20 -2.09 10.88 -12.56
N TYR A 21 -3.14 11.39 -11.91
CA TYR A 21 -3.70 10.77 -10.70
C TYR A 21 -4.35 9.39 -10.96
N PRO A 22 -5.06 9.15 -12.07
CA PRO A 22 -5.50 7.81 -12.46
C PRO A 22 -4.33 6.83 -12.57
N MET A 23 -3.22 7.23 -13.18
CA MET A 23 -2.01 6.38 -13.29
C MET A 23 -1.40 6.08 -11.91
N VAL A 24 -1.30 7.09 -11.04
CA VAL A 24 -0.82 6.91 -9.65
C VAL A 24 -1.71 5.97 -8.84
N ASN A 25 -3.03 6.08 -9.00
CA ASN A 25 -3.99 5.21 -8.31
C ASN A 25 -4.03 3.80 -8.91
N ALA A 26 -3.84 3.67 -10.23
CA ALA A 26 -3.66 2.39 -10.90
C ALA A 26 -2.39 1.69 -10.40
N ALA A 27 -1.27 2.40 -10.30
CA ALA A 27 -0.02 1.89 -9.74
C ALA A 27 -0.19 1.37 -8.31
N GLU A 28 -0.84 2.13 -7.43
CA GLU A 28 -1.14 1.69 -6.06
C GLU A 28 -2.04 0.45 -6.03
N THR A 29 -3.08 0.42 -6.86
CA THR A 29 -3.97 -0.74 -6.96
C THR A 29 -3.21 -1.98 -7.46
N LEU A 30 -2.29 -1.81 -8.41
CA LEU A 30 -1.43 -2.87 -8.92
C LEU A 30 -0.42 -3.37 -7.87
N ILE A 31 0.12 -2.47 -7.02
CA ILE A 31 0.93 -2.85 -5.85
C ILE A 31 0.12 -3.76 -4.94
N MET A 32 -1.10 -3.35 -4.57
CA MET A 32 -1.99 -4.13 -3.70
C MET A 32 -2.40 -5.49 -4.29
N LEU A 33 -2.38 -5.62 -5.61
CA LEU A 33 -2.63 -6.86 -6.35
C LEU A 33 -1.36 -7.72 -6.54
N GLY A 34 -0.19 -7.25 -6.07
CA GLY A 34 1.10 -7.92 -6.27
C GLY A 34 1.67 -7.82 -7.69
N ARG A 35 1.07 -7.00 -8.57
CA ARG A 35 1.45 -6.82 -9.98
C ARG A 35 2.50 -5.71 -10.13
N LEU A 36 3.67 -5.92 -9.51
CA LEU A 36 4.69 -4.87 -9.33
C LEU A 36 5.31 -4.34 -10.63
N ASP A 37 5.40 -5.14 -11.69
CA ASP A 37 5.93 -4.68 -12.98
C ASP A 37 4.94 -3.79 -13.72
N GLU A 38 3.65 -4.07 -13.61
CA GLU A 38 2.61 -3.22 -14.16
C GLU A 38 2.47 -1.94 -13.33
N ALA A 39 2.54 -2.05 -12.00
CA ALA A 39 2.60 -0.89 -11.12
C ALA A 39 3.75 0.05 -11.49
N TRP A 40 4.92 -0.52 -11.82
CA TRP A 40 6.06 0.25 -12.28
C TRP A 40 5.74 1.01 -13.58
N LYS A 41 5.15 0.34 -14.58
CA LYS A 41 4.78 0.99 -15.85
C LYS A 41 3.83 2.16 -15.64
N GLU A 42 2.75 1.97 -14.88
CA GLU A 42 1.79 3.05 -14.58
C GLU A 42 2.45 4.22 -13.85
N ASN A 43 3.35 3.92 -12.90
CA ASN A 43 4.07 4.96 -12.19
C ASN A 43 5.08 5.71 -13.10
N GLU A 44 5.71 5.04 -14.05
CA GLU A 44 6.58 5.68 -15.04
C GLU A 44 5.78 6.55 -16.02
N SER A 45 4.57 6.12 -16.42
CA SER A 45 3.65 6.97 -17.20
C SER A 45 3.33 8.25 -16.44
N ALA A 46 2.98 8.16 -15.14
CA ALA A 46 2.75 9.33 -14.30
C ALA A 46 4.00 10.21 -14.16
N ALA A 47 5.18 9.60 -14.03
CA ALA A 47 6.46 10.30 -13.94
C ALA A 47 6.84 11.02 -15.24
N SER A 48 6.36 10.57 -16.40
CA SER A 48 6.58 11.26 -17.68
C SER A 48 5.85 12.61 -17.76
N ILE A 49 4.80 12.79 -16.96
CA ILE A 49 4.00 14.02 -16.86
C ILE A 49 4.62 14.93 -15.79
N GLU A 50 4.72 14.44 -14.55
CA GLU A 50 5.28 15.17 -13.41
C GLU A 50 6.28 14.29 -12.64
N PRO A 51 7.60 14.32 -13.00
CA PRO A 51 8.59 13.45 -12.39
C PRO A 51 8.87 13.75 -10.90
N ASP A 52 8.65 15.00 -10.50
CA ASP A 52 8.87 15.49 -9.13
C ASP A 52 7.60 15.45 -8.25
N ASN A 53 6.49 14.93 -8.77
CA ASN A 53 5.25 14.80 -8.00
C ASN A 53 5.47 13.83 -6.83
N LEU A 54 5.18 14.27 -5.60
CA LEU A 54 5.37 13.45 -4.40
C LEU A 54 4.55 12.15 -4.43
N GLY A 55 3.39 12.17 -5.06
CA GLY A 55 2.56 10.97 -5.26
C GLY A 55 3.28 9.91 -6.09
N VAL A 56 3.94 10.33 -7.17
CA VAL A 56 4.75 9.48 -8.06
C VAL A 56 6.00 8.99 -7.36
N LEU A 57 6.76 9.89 -6.72
CA LEU A 57 7.98 9.51 -6.00
C LEU A 57 7.70 8.50 -4.87
N LYS A 58 6.59 8.66 -4.14
CA LYS A 58 6.15 7.71 -3.11
C LYS A 58 5.89 6.32 -3.68
N ARG A 59 5.15 6.20 -4.79
CA ARG A 59 4.87 4.89 -5.41
C ARG A 59 6.14 4.27 -5.98
N ARG A 60 7.02 5.08 -6.59
CA ARG A 60 8.34 4.61 -7.06
C ARG A 60 9.15 4.00 -5.92
N ALA A 61 9.29 4.70 -4.79
CA ALA A 61 9.99 4.19 -3.61
C ALA A 61 9.35 2.89 -3.07
N TRP A 62 8.01 2.85 -2.99
CA TRP A 62 7.29 1.66 -2.51
C TRP A 62 7.51 0.45 -3.44
N ILE A 63 7.43 0.64 -4.76
CA ILE A 63 7.66 -0.43 -5.75
C ILE A 63 9.10 -0.93 -5.67
N LEU A 64 10.09 -0.03 -5.59
CA LEU A 64 11.50 -0.39 -5.44
C LEU A 64 11.74 -1.21 -4.16
N TYR A 65 11.17 -0.77 -3.05
CA TYR A 65 11.21 -1.50 -1.78
C TYR A 65 10.63 -2.91 -1.91
N LEU A 66 9.43 -3.06 -2.50
CA LEU A 66 8.78 -4.36 -2.67
C LEU A 66 9.54 -5.28 -3.64
N LYS A 67 10.27 -4.71 -4.61
CA LYS A 67 11.20 -5.45 -5.49
C LYS A 67 12.54 -5.78 -4.83
N GLY A 68 12.76 -5.40 -3.57
CA GLY A 68 14.02 -5.62 -2.84
C GLY A 68 15.15 -4.66 -3.22
N ARG A 69 14.89 -3.65 -4.07
CA ARG A 69 15.86 -2.63 -4.51
C ARG A 69 15.93 -1.50 -3.47
N MET A 70 16.32 -1.84 -2.23
CA MET A 70 16.20 -0.93 -1.08
C MET A 70 17.11 0.29 -1.16
N ASP A 71 18.29 0.16 -1.75
CA ASP A 71 19.22 1.29 -1.91
C ASP A 71 18.65 2.35 -2.87
N GLU A 72 18.02 1.92 -3.95
CA GLU A 72 17.35 2.82 -4.89
C GLU A 72 16.07 3.42 -4.30
N ALA A 73 15.32 2.64 -3.51
CA ALA A 73 14.18 3.16 -2.76
C ALA A 73 14.64 4.29 -1.82
N GLU A 74 15.74 4.10 -1.08
CA GLU A 74 16.32 5.10 -0.19
C GLU A 74 16.71 6.38 -0.93
N GLN A 75 17.34 6.27 -2.11
CA GLN A 75 17.69 7.43 -2.94
C GLN A 75 16.45 8.23 -3.35
N VAL A 76 15.38 7.53 -3.77
CA VAL A 76 14.10 8.19 -4.10
C VAL A 76 13.48 8.86 -2.88
N LEU A 77 13.54 8.22 -1.71
CA LEU A 77 13.04 8.82 -0.46
C LEU A 77 13.83 10.07 -0.07
N GLN A 78 15.17 10.03 -0.14
CA GLN A 78 16.03 11.19 0.15
C GLN A 78 15.72 12.35 -0.81
N TYR A 79 15.60 12.06 -2.10
CA TYR A 79 15.23 13.04 -3.10
C TYR A 79 13.85 13.64 -2.81
N ALA A 80 12.84 12.80 -2.60
CA ALA A 80 11.47 13.25 -2.31
C ALA A 80 11.40 14.09 -1.03
N SER A 81 12.07 13.66 0.04
CA SER A 81 12.16 14.40 1.29
C SER A 81 12.79 15.78 1.13
N SER A 82 13.79 15.95 0.25
CA SER A 82 14.38 17.27 -0.04
C SER A 82 13.40 18.28 -0.67
N ARG A 83 12.26 17.80 -1.18
CA ARG A 83 11.23 18.60 -1.85
C ARG A 83 10.03 18.92 -0.96
N VAL A 84 10.02 18.45 0.28
CA VAL A 84 8.92 18.69 1.24
C VAL A 84 9.38 19.65 2.32
N GLU A 85 8.55 20.64 2.67
CA GLU A 85 8.86 21.60 3.72
C GLU A 85 8.98 20.95 5.11
N LYS A 86 8.19 19.90 5.36
CA LYS A 86 8.20 19.13 6.62
C LYS A 86 8.30 17.62 6.34
N PRO A 87 9.50 17.13 5.97
CA PRO A 87 9.71 15.74 5.54
C PRO A 87 9.31 14.71 6.61
N GLU A 88 9.49 15.04 7.89
CA GLU A 88 9.20 14.18 9.03
C GLU A 88 7.71 13.89 9.23
N TYR A 89 6.82 14.66 8.59
CA TYR A 89 5.36 14.44 8.58
C TYR A 89 4.85 13.81 7.28
N SER A 90 5.76 13.44 6.38
CA SER A 90 5.39 12.88 5.08
C SER A 90 5.09 11.38 5.18
N GLN A 91 4.30 10.88 4.24
CA GLN A 91 4.04 9.45 4.07
C GLN A 91 5.30 8.64 3.70
N LEU A 92 6.40 9.32 3.32
CA LEU A 92 7.67 8.71 2.93
C LEU A 92 8.38 8.04 4.13
N GLU A 93 8.17 8.57 5.34
CA GLU A 93 8.78 8.06 6.57
C GLU A 93 8.32 6.62 6.92
N PHE A 94 7.14 6.19 6.45
CA PHE A 94 6.70 4.80 6.63
C PHE A 94 7.55 3.84 5.82
N ILE A 95 7.82 4.16 4.55
CA ILE A 95 8.68 3.35 3.69
C ILE A 95 10.11 3.34 4.24
N HIS A 96 10.61 4.48 4.74
CA HIS A 96 11.90 4.54 5.42
C HIS A 96 11.93 3.61 6.66
N GLY A 97 10.90 3.65 7.50
CA GLY A 97 10.75 2.74 8.64
C GLY A 97 10.79 1.27 8.23
N TRP A 98 10.12 0.89 7.15
CA TRP A 98 10.16 -0.47 6.62
C TRP A 98 11.55 -0.88 6.10
N ILE A 99 12.25 0.04 5.41
CA ILE A 99 13.63 -0.20 4.95
C ILE A 99 14.55 -0.42 6.15
N LEU A 100 14.46 0.43 7.19
CA LEU A 100 15.23 0.27 8.42
C LEU A 100 14.96 -1.10 9.07
N SER A 101 13.70 -1.50 9.18
CA SER A 101 13.32 -2.82 9.70
C SER A 101 13.94 -3.96 8.90
N ARG A 102 13.84 -3.92 7.56
CA ARG A 102 14.37 -5.00 6.70
C ARG A 102 15.90 -5.05 6.67
N ARG A 103 16.58 -3.92 6.91
CA ARG A 103 18.04 -3.87 7.07
C ARG A 103 18.51 -4.28 8.48
N GLY A 104 17.59 -4.62 9.39
CA GLY A 104 17.92 -5.00 10.75
C GLY A 104 18.27 -3.82 11.68
N ALA A 105 18.07 -2.59 11.22
CA ALA A 105 18.25 -1.36 12.02
C ALA A 105 17.06 -1.14 12.98
N HIS A 106 16.74 -2.17 13.75
CA HIS A 106 15.50 -2.31 14.50
C HIS A 106 15.27 -1.22 15.56
N GLU A 107 16.32 -0.76 16.25
CA GLU A 107 16.19 0.35 17.20
C GLU A 107 15.71 1.64 16.52
N GLN A 108 16.31 1.96 15.36
CA GLN A 108 15.95 3.14 14.58
C GLN A 108 14.54 2.99 13.98
N ALA A 109 14.23 1.81 13.43
CA ALA A 109 12.91 1.51 12.91
C ALA A 109 11.81 1.67 13.98
N ARG A 110 11.99 1.07 15.16
CA ARG A 110 11.02 1.21 16.26
C ARG A 110 10.91 2.62 16.78
N ALA A 111 12.00 3.37 16.86
CA ALA A 111 11.97 4.78 17.27
C ALA A 111 11.14 5.60 16.28
N LEU A 112 11.36 5.40 14.98
CA LEU A 112 10.62 6.06 13.92
C LEU A 112 9.13 5.67 13.94
N LEU A 113 8.81 4.38 14.05
CA LEU A 113 7.43 3.90 14.11
C LEU A 113 6.68 4.46 15.34
N ARG A 114 7.31 4.55 16.51
CA ARG A 114 6.73 5.23 17.69
C ARG A 114 6.45 6.71 17.43
N ARG A 115 7.38 7.40 16.76
CA ARG A 115 7.20 8.82 16.39
C ARG A 115 6.00 8.99 15.46
N LEU A 116 5.90 8.15 14.42
CA LEU A 116 4.82 8.20 13.44
C LEU A 116 3.46 7.83 14.07
N GLU A 117 3.44 6.84 14.97
CA GLU A 117 2.24 6.44 15.72
C GLU A 117 1.69 7.57 16.60
N ALA A 118 2.57 8.42 17.15
CA ALA A 118 2.18 9.56 17.97
C ALA A 118 1.65 10.77 17.16
N MET A 119 1.77 10.77 15.83
CA MET A 119 1.33 11.90 15.02
C MET A 119 -0.20 11.93 14.88
N PRO A 120 -0.83 13.12 14.91
CA PRO A 120 -2.28 13.25 14.72
C PRO A 120 -2.79 12.59 13.42
N VAL A 121 -2.01 12.65 12.34
CA VAL A 121 -2.37 12.05 11.04
C VAL A 121 -2.55 10.52 11.13
N ALA A 122 -1.80 9.85 12.00
CA ALA A 122 -1.91 8.41 12.20
C ALA A 122 -3.29 7.98 12.73
N SER A 123 -3.96 8.85 13.47
CA SER A 123 -5.31 8.58 13.95
C SER A 123 -6.40 8.77 12.88
N ARG A 124 -6.11 9.49 11.78
CA ARG A 124 -7.12 9.97 10.83
C ARG A 124 -7.12 9.24 9.47
N SER A 125 -5.97 8.79 9.00
CA SER A 125 -5.86 8.08 7.71
C SER A 125 -5.84 6.56 7.89
N LEU A 126 -6.64 5.84 7.08
CA LEU A 126 -6.67 4.38 7.09
C LEU A 126 -5.39 3.80 6.47
N ASP A 127 -4.86 4.42 5.42
CA ASP A 127 -3.60 4.01 4.79
C ASP A 127 -2.43 4.16 5.76
N VAL A 128 -2.37 5.26 6.49
CA VAL A 128 -1.33 5.46 7.51
C VAL A 128 -1.41 4.41 8.62
N LYS A 129 -2.61 4.05 9.07
CA LYS A 129 -2.79 2.98 10.07
C LYS A 129 -2.34 1.63 9.53
N MET A 130 -2.63 1.34 8.26
CA MET A 130 -2.18 0.12 7.61
C MET A 130 -0.66 0.07 7.56
N TRP A 131 -0.01 1.14 7.09
CA TRP A 131 1.44 1.18 6.98
C TRP A 131 2.18 1.12 8.33
N LEU A 132 1.60 1.71 9.38
CA LEU A 132 2.08 1.53 10.76
C LEU A 132 1.98 0.07 11.20
N ALA A 133 0.86 -0.59 10.94
CA ALA A 133 0.67 -2.00 11.29
C ALA A 133 1.65 -2.90 10.54
N GLU A 134 1.93 -2.60 9.27
CA GLU A 134 2.97 -3.27 8.46
C GLU A 134 4.37 -3.08 9.06
N GLY A 135 4.72 -1.86 9.49
CA GLY A 135 5.99 -1.59 10.17
C GLY A 135 6.12 -2.34 11.49
N TRP A 136 5.06 -2.36 12.30
CA TRP A 136 5.04 -3.15 13.54
C TRP A 136 5.10 -4.65 13.29
N ALA A 137 4.55 -5.14 12.17
CA ALA A 137 4.69 -6.54 11.78
C ALA A 137 6.16 -6.87 11.44
N LEU A 138 6.85 -6.02 10.66
CA LEU A 138 8.28 -6.19 10.37
C LEU A 138 9.15 -6.22 11.63
N GLU A 139 8.76 -5.48 12.67
CA GLU A 139 9.42 -5.48 13.98
C GLU A 139 8.99 -6.63 14.91
N ASN A 140 8.25 -7.62 14.39
CA ASN A 140 7.73 -8.76 15.13
C ASN A 140 6.89 -8.35 16.37
N GLN A 141 6.07 -7.30 16.23
CA GLN A 141 5.19 -6.78 17.27
C GLN A 141 3.71 -7.07 16.94
N PRO A 142 3.25 -8.34 17.03
CA PRO A 142 1.87 -8.70 16.69
C PRO A 142 0.83 -7.99 17.56
N SER A 143 1.15 -7.69 18.82
CA SER A 143 0.28 -6.97 19.75
C SER A 143 -0.02 -5.52 19.31
N ARG A 144 0.88 -4.90 18.52
CA ARG A 144 0.68 -3.57 17.94
C ARG A 144 0.05 -3.64 16.55
N SER A 145 0.39 -4.66 15.76
CA SER A 145 -0.05 -4.79 14.37
C SER A 145 -1.49 -5.35 14.23
N ILE A 146 -1.76 -6.52 14.80
CA ILE A 146 -3.00 -7.28 14.55
C ILE A 146 -4.27 -6.52 14.97
N PRO A 147 -4.33 -5.83 16.11
CA PRO A 147 -5.53 -5.08 16.49
C PRO A 147 -5.89 -3.98 15.49
N VAL A 148 -4.89 -3.35 14.87
CA VAL A 148 -5.07 -2.33 13.84
C VAL A 148 -5.56 -2.96 12.54
N LEU A 149 -4.91 -4.03 12.08
CA LEU A 149 -5.32 -4.78 10.88
C LEU A 149 -6.76 -5.29 11.00
N ARG A 150 -7.15 -5.78 12.18
CA ARG A 150 -8.53 -6.23 12.46
C ARG A 150 -9.56 -5.10 12.35
N LYS A 151 -9.22 -3.89 12.79
CA LYS A 151 -10.09 -2.71 12.64
C LYS A 151 -10.19 -2.28 11.18
N LEU A 152 -9.06 -2.26 10.46
CA LEU A 152 -9.02 -1.91 9.04
C LEU A 152 -9.84 -2.88 8.19
N ALA A 153 -9.71 -4.18 8.46
CA ALA A 153 -10.45 -5.25 7.79
C ALA A 153 -11.98 -5.09 7.86
N LYS A 154 -12.51 -4.41 8.89
CA LYS A 154 -13.96 -4.13 9.00
C LYS A 154 -14.43 -3.00 8.09
N VAL A 155 -13.55 -2.07 7.73
CA VAL A 155 -13.89 -0.88 6.93
C VAL A 155 -13.53 -1.12 5.46
N HIS A 156 -12.32 -1.59 5.21
CA HIS A 156 -11.81 -1.94 3.88
C HIS A 156 -11.25 -3.36 3.91
N PRO A 157 -12.09 -4.40 3.74
CA PRO A 157 -11.63 -5.77 3.68
C PRO A 157 -10.82 -6.00 2.39
N ASN A 158 -9.49 -5.84 2.49
CA ASN A 158 -8.56 -6.15 1.40
C ASN A 158 -7.87 -7.50 1.64
N TYR A 159 -8.65 -8.57 1.55
CA TYR A 159 -8.14 -9.93 1.73
C TYR A 159 -6.93 -10.25 0.82
N PRO A 160 -6.94 -9.93 -0.49
CA PRO A 160 -5.80 -10.21 -1.36
C PRO A 160 -4.50 -9.58 -0.87
N TRP A 161 -4.52 -8.29 -0.51
CA TRP A 161 -3.32 -7.63 0.02
C TRP A 161 -2.87 -8.26 1.34
N PHE A 162 -3.80 -8.47 2.28
CA PHE A 162 -3.45 -9.08 3.57
C PHE A 162 -2.86 -10.48 3.37
N LEU A 163 -3.26 -11.22 2.33
CA LEU A 163 -2.70 -12.54 2.02
C LEU A 163 -1.27 -12.49 1.46
N VAL A 164 -0.89 -11.45 0.71
CA VAL A 164 0.38 -11.44 -0.04
C VAL A 164 1.38 -10.39 0.42
N ASP A 165 0.97 -9.43 1.26
CA ASP A 165 1.85 -8.36 1.74
C ASP A 165 3.09 -8.95 2.44
N PRO A 166 4.30 -8.69 1.91
CA PRO A 166 5.52 -9.23 2.47
C PRO A 166 5.89 -8.59 3.82
N ASN A 167 5.30 -7.44 4.19
CA ASN A 167 5.52 -6.82 5.50
C ASN A 167 4.79 -7.57 6.62
N LEU A 168 3.75 -8.33 6.29
CA LEU A 168 2.97 -9.13 7.24
C LEU A 168 3.50 -10.57 7.39
N GLN A 169 4.65 -10.89 6.78
CA GLN A 169 5.19 -12.25 6.74
C GLN A 169 5.43 -12.84 8.15
N SER A 170 5.90 -12.03 9.09
CA SER A 170 6.12 -12.44 10.49
C SER A 170 4.83 -12.86 11.20
N LEU A 171 3.67 -12.38 10.74
CA LEU A 171 2.37 -12.68 11.35
C LEU A 171 1.75 -13.97 10.81
N ARG A 172 2.27 -14.56 9.72
CA ARG A 172 1.64 -15.70 9.02
C ARG A 172 1.45 -16.94 9.90
N THR A 173 2.31 -17.11 10.90
CA THR A 173 2.24 -18.20 11.89
C THR A 173 1.47 -17.84 13.16
N ASN A 174 1.07 -16.57 13.32
CA ASN A 174 0.31 -16.11 14.48
C ASN A 174 -1.17 -16.53 14.37
N ALA A 175 -1.69 -17.19 15.41
CA ALA A 175 -3.05 -17.73 15.43
C ALA A 175 -4.14 -16.65 15.24
N GLU A 176 -3.98 -15.46 15.83
CA GLU A 176 -4.96 -14.37 15.66
C GLU A 176 -4.99 -13.85 14.23
N TYR A 177 -3.82 -13.75 13.60
CA TYR A 177 -3.71 -13.30 12.23
C TYR A 177 -4.27 -14.35 11.25
N GLN A 178 -4.03 -15.64 11.51
CA GLN A 178 -4.66 -16.72 10.74
C GLN A 178 -6.18 -16.70 10.84
N ALA A 179 -6.74 -16.49 12.03
CA ALA A 179 -8.17 -16.34 12.22
C ALA A 179 -8.73 -15.12 11.46
N LEU A 180 -8.02 -13.99 11.48
CA LEU A 180 -8.37 -12.81 10.69
C LEU A 180 -8.38 -13.13 9.17
N LEU A 181 -7.34 -13.80 8.67
CA LEU A 181 -7.25 -14.17 7.24
C LEU A 181 -8.36 -15.15 6.83
N GLN A 182 -8.71 -16.12 7.67
CA GLN A 182 -9.80 -17.06 7.40
C GLN A 182 -11.15 -16.34 7.29
N GLY A 183 -11.45 -15.43 8.22
CA GLY A 183 -12.67 -14.63 8.17
C GLY A 183 -12.73 -13.72 6.93
N LEU A 184 -11.61 -13.08 6.61
CA LEU A 184 -11.48 -12.24 5.41
C LEU A 184 -11.62 -13.05 4.12
N LYS A 185 -11.04 -14.25 4.06
CA LYS A 185 -11.16 -15.17 2.92
C LYS A 185 -12.62 -15.51 2.66
N LEU A 186 -13.33 -15.97 3.69
CA LEU A 186 -14.73 -16.35 3.58
C LEU A 186 -15.61 -15.19 3.09
N ALA A 187 -15.42 -14.00 3.67
CA ALA A 187 -16.14 -12.79 3.24
C ALA A 187 -15.81 -12.42 1.78
N TRP A 188 -14.54 -12.52 1.39
CA TRP A 188 -14.10 -12.23 0.02
C TRP A 188 -14.65 -13.22 -1.01
N GLU A 189 -14.64 -14.53 -0.69
CA GLU A 189 -15.20 -15.58 -1.55
C GLU A 189 -16.72 -15.41 -1.71
N ASN A 190 -17.43 -15.13 -0.62
CA ASN A 190 -18.87 -14.86 -0.63
C ASN A 190 -19.21 -13.64 -1.49
N ASN A 191 -18.48 -12.53 -1.33
CA ASN A 191 -18.69 -11.33 -2.14
C ASN A 191 -18.39 -11.61 -3.63
N ARG A 192 -17.31 -12.34 -3.95
CA ARG A 192 -17.03 -12.72 -5.33
C ARG A 192 -18.11 -13.61 -5.93
N ALA A 193 -18.66 -14.54 -5.18
CA ALA A 193 -19.73 -15.42 -5.63
C ALA A 193 -21.05 -14.66 -5.85
N GLN A 194 -21.38 -13.72 -4.97
CA GLN A 194 -22.60 -12.90 -5.05
C GLN A 194 -22.55 -11.84 -6.17
N PHE A 195 -21.38 -11.27 -6.47
CA PHE A 195 -21.25 -10.18 -7.44
C PHE A 195 -20.64 -10.61 -8.80
N LYS A 196 -20.09 -11.82 -8.94
CA LYS A 196 -19.74 -12.39 -10.26
C LYS A 196 -20.89 -12.45 -11.26
N PRO A 197 -22.16 -12.75 -10.89
CA PRO A 197 -23.26 -12.81 -11.85
C PRO A 197 -23.61 -11.45 -12.46
N PHE A 198 -23.31 -10.34 -11.77
CA PHE A 198 -23.67 -8.99 -12.22
C PHE A 198 -22.61 -8.33 -13.11
N ALA A 199 -21.36 -8.79 -13.06
CA ALA A 199 -20.27 -8.26 -13.91
C ALA A 199 -20.37 -8.70 -15.38
N GLN A 200 -21.23 -9.68 -15.71
CA GLN A 200 -21.52 -10.09 -17.09
C GLN A 200 -22.76 -9.42 -17.69
N VAL A 201 -23.42 -8.51 -16.94
CA VAL A 201 -24.64 -7.82 -17.40
C VAL A 201 -24.41 -6.31 -17.36
N ILE A 202 -23.43 -5.83 -18.12
CA ILE A 202 -23.50 -4.48 -18.67
C ILE A 202 -23.45 -4.67 -20.18
N PRO A 203 -24.58 -4.63 -20.90
CA PRO A 203 -24.52 -4.58 -22.35
C PRO A 203 -23.77 -3.31 -22.73
N ALA A 204 -22.71 -3.47 -23.53
CA ALA A 204 -22.10 -2.37 -24.23
C ALA A 204 -23.15 -1.82 -25.20
N ASN A 205 -23.89 -0.79 -24.78
CA ASN A 205 -24.65 0.16 -25.60
C ASN A 205 -25.32 1.15 -24.63
N TYR A 206 -24.81 2.38 -24.57
CA TYR A 206 -25.51 3.64 -24.91
C TYR A 206 -24.52 4.81 -24.73
#